data_AF-A0A955CRG9-F1
#
_entry.id   AF-A0A955CRG9-F1
#
_cell.length_a   1.000
_cell.length_b   1.000
_cell.length_c   1.000
_cell.angle_alpha   90.00
_cell.angle_beta   90.00
_cell.angle_gamma   90.00
#
_symmetry.space_group_name_H-M   'P 1'
#
loop_
_entity.id
_entity.type
_entity.pdbx_description
1 polymer ?
#
loop_
_entity_poly.entity_id
_entity_poly.type
_entity_poly.pdbx_seq_one_letter_code
_entity_poly.pdbx_strand_id
1 'polypeptide(L)' 'MIWNGFRRKKVLDAGARFRAEHSRFLTLALLSGRRYPRIPAKRVDRGGYSGLMKLDEGEKRAAMWWAAALNRVDD' A
#
# COMPACT_ATOMS: atom_id res chain seq x y z
N MET A 1 27.28 -3.52 -24.20
CA MET A 1 26.08 -2.65 -24.11
C MET A 1 24.81 -3.51 -24.11
N ILE A 2 24.55 -4.29 -23.05
CA ILE A 2 23.42 -5.28 -22.99
C ILE A 2 22.66 -5.20 -21.65
N TRP A 3 23.08 -4.32 -20.73
CA TRP A 3 22.61 -4.31 -19.35
C TRP A 3 21.23 -3.64 -19.15
N ASN A 4 20.76 -2.80 -20.08
CA ASN A 4 19.52 -2.03 -19.92
C ASN A 4 18.24 -2.81 -20.28
N GLY A 5 18.30 -3.81 -21.15
CA GLY A 5 17.12 -4.56 -21.60
C GLY A 5 16.51 -5.44 -20.51
N PHE A 6 17.36 -6.11 -19.72
CA PHE A 6 16.94 -7.01 -18.64
C PHE A 6 16.30 -6.27 -17.46
N ARG A 7 16.88 -5.12 -17.05
CA ARG A 7 16.30 -4.28 -15.99
C ARG A 7 14.91 -3.75 -16.39
N ARG A 8 14.75 -3.27 -17.63
CA ARG A 8 13.45 -2.76 -18.12
C ARG A 8 12.37 -3.84 -18.16
N LYS A 9 12.71 -5.06 -18.61
CA LYS A 9 11.79 -6.20 -18.61
C LYS A 9 11.38 -6.62 -17.20
N LYS A 10 12.32 -6.66 -16.24
CA LYS A 10 12.01 -6.90 -14.82
C LYS A 10 11.10 -5.84 -14.20
N VAL A 11 11.30 -4.56 -14.52
CA VAL A 11 10.43 -3.48 -14.02
C VAL A 11 9.01 -3.58 -14.59
N LEU A 12 8.87 -3.90 -15.88
CA LEU A 12 7.56 -4.12 -16.49
C LEU A 12 6.84 -5.33 -15.88
N ASP A 13 7.58 -6.40 -15.57
CA ASP A 13 7.06 -7.59 -14.89
C ASP A 13 6.63 -7.29 -13.45
N ALA A 14 7.44 -6.56 -12.69
CA ALA A 14 7.07 -6.07 -11.36
C ALA A 14 5.81 -5.19 -11.42
N GLY A 15 5.73 -4.27 -12.39
CA GLY A 15 4.56 -3.43 -12.61
C GLY A 15 3.30 -4.20 -12.99
N ALA A 16 3.42 -5.30 -13.74
CA ALA A 16 2.29 -6.20 -14.01
C ALA A 16 1.83 -6.93 -12.74
N ARG A 17 2.77 -7.44 -11.94
CA ARG A 17 2.46 -8.11 -10.65
C ARG A 17 1.78 -7.16 -9.66
N PHE A 18 2.27 -5.94 -9.52
CA PHE A 18 1.65 -4.93 -8.64
C PHE A 18 0.23 -4.59 -9.09
N ARG A 19 -0.01 -4.44 -10.40
CA ARG A 19 -1.36 -4.20 -10.92
C ARG A 19 -2.30 -5.37 -10.65
N ALA A 20 -1.85 -6.61 -10.84
CA ALA A 20 -2.65 -7.80 -10.56
C ALA A 20 -3.02 -7.91 -9.07
N GLU A 21 -2.05 -7.69 -8.17
CA GLU A 21 -2.28 -7.69 -6.73
C GLU A 21 -3.24 -6.57 -6.31
N HIS A 22 -3.08 -5.37 -6.88
CA HIS A 22 -3.95 -4.24 -6.61
C HIS A 22 -5.38 -4.48 -7.08
N SER A 23 -5.57 -5.03 -8.29
CA SER A 23 -6.89 -5.40 -8.80
C SER A 23 -7.57 -6.44 -7.90
N ARG A 24 -6.83 -7.48 -7.47
CA ARG A 24 -7.33 -8.49 -6.54
C ARG A 24 -7.78 -7.87 -5.20
N PHE A 25 -6.95 -6.98 -4.64
CA PHE A 25 -7.30 -6.25 -3.43
C PHE A 25 -8.58 -5.44 -3.61
N LEU A 26 -8.71 -4.66 -4.69
CA LEU A 26 -9.91 -3.85 -4.95
C LEU A 26 -11.16 -4.71 -5.13
N THR A 27 -11.07 -5.83 -5.85
CA THR A 27 -12.20 -6.77 -6.01
C THR A 27 -12.67 -7.29 -4.66
N LEU A 28 -11.75 -7.77 -3.82
CA LEU A 28 -12.09 -8.26 -2.47
C LEU A 28 -12.64 -7.13 -1.59
N ALA A 29 -12.09 -5.92 -1.71
CA ALA A 29 -12.55 -4.76 -0.95
C ALA A 29 -13.99 -4.40 -1.28
N LEU A 30 -14.34 -4.32 -2.56
CA LEU A 30 -15.70 -4.04 -3.03
C LEU A 30 -16.69 -5.12 -2.61
N LEU A 31 -16.31 -6.41 -2.71
CA LEU A 31 -17.18 -7.52 -2.32
C LEU A 31 -17.41 -7.63 -0.80
N SER A 32 -16.42 -7.27 0.00
CA SER A 32 -16.48 -7.50 1.46
C SER A 32 -17.42 -6.56 2.22
N GLY A 33 -17.83 -5.42 1.62
CA GLY A 33 -18.56 -4.36 2.31
C GLY A 33 -17.79 -3.73 3.49
N ARG A 34 -16.52 -4.10 3.70
CA ARG A 34 -15.71 -3.58 4.80
C ARG A 34 -15.39 -2.11 4.57
N ARG A 35 -15.44 -1.32 5.65
CA ARG A 35 -14.97 0.06 5.63
C ARG A 35 -13.44 0.08 5.63
N TYR A 36 -12.85 0.42 4.49
CA TYR A 36 -11.40 0.59 4.37
C TYR A 36 -10.98 2.00 4.83
N PRO A 37 -9.85 2.11 5.54
CA PRO A 37 -9.29 3.42 5.85
C PRO A 37 -8.83 4.11 4.57
N ARG A 38 -9.11 5.41 4.44
CA ARG A 38 -8.62 6.20 3.31
C ARG A 38 -7.12 6.48 3.46
N ILE A 39 -6.43 6.58 2.33
CA ILE A 39 -5.08 7.12 2.30
C ILE A 39 -5.11 8.55 2.86
N PRO A 40 -4.25 8.89 3.85
CA PRO A 40 -4.17 10.25 4.37
C PRO A 40 -3.90 11.26 3.26
N ALA A 41 -4.76 12.26 3.14
CA ALA A 41 -4.54 13.40 2.23
C ALA A 41 -3.73 14.54 2.89
N LYS A 42 -3.35 14.38 4.16
CA LYS A 42 -2.60 15.37 4.95
C LYS A 42 -1.39 14.72 5.59
N ARG A 43 -0.37 15.53 5.89
CA ARG A 43 0.78 15.10 6.68
C ARG A 43 0.36 14.64 8.07
N VAL A 44 1.14 13.73 8.66
CA VAL A 44 0.87 13.12 9.96
C VAL A 44 0.83 14.15 11.09
N ASP A 45 1.78 15.09 11.08
CA ASP A 45 1.87 16.24 12.00
C ASP A 45 0.68 17.20 11.90
N ARG A 46 -0.11 17.10 10.82
CA ARG A 46 -1.35 17.87 10.59
C ARG A 46 -2.61 16.98 10.69
N GLY A 47 -2.51 15.83 11.35
CA GLY A 47 -3.65 14.95 11.63
C GLY A 47 -4.07 14.06 10.46
N GLY A 48 -3.18 13.74 9.52
CA GLY A 48 -3.48 12.88 8.36
C GLY A 48 -4.13 11.53 8.69
N TYR A 49 -3.78 10.93 9.83
CA TYR A 49 -4.35 9.65 10.28
C TYR A 49 -5.54 9.81 11.23
N SER A 50 -6.02 11.02 11.50
CA SER A 50 -7.10 11.26 12.48
C SER A 50 -8.38 10.45 12.20
N GLY A 51 -8.71 10.18 10.93
CA GLY A 51 -9.83 9.32 10.57
C GLY A 51 -9.59 7.83 10.83
N LEU A 52 -8.35 7.36 10.65
CA LEU A 52 -7.95 5.99 10.98
C LEU A 52 -7.93 5.79 12.50
N MET A 53 -7.41 6.75 13.25
CA MET A 53 -7.29 6.71 14.72
C MET A 53 -8.63 6.70 15.46
N LYS A 54 -9.74 7.04 14.78
CA LYS A 54 -11.10 6.96 15.34
C LYS A 54 -11.72 5.56 15.26
N LEU A 55 -11.05 4.59 14.64
CA LEU A 55 -11.50 3.20 14.60
C LEU A 55 -10.97 2.46 15.82
N ASP A 56 -11.73 1.48 16.34
CA ASP A 56 -11.34 0.67 17.51
C ASP A 56 -9.94 0.03 17.39
N GLU A 57 -9.45 -0.22 16.18
CA GLU A 57 -8.10 -0.75 15.92
C GLU A 57 -7.22 0.18 15.07
N GLY A 58 -7.52 1.47 15.05
CA GLY A 58 -6.87 2.46 14.18
C GLY A 58 -5.34 2.51 14.33
N GLU A 59 -4.88 2.58 15.58
CA GLU A 59 -3.47 2.65 15.93
C GLU A 59 -2.72 1.38 15.56
N LYS A 60 -3.27 0.21 15.92
CA LYS A 60 -2.70 -1.09 15.56
C LYS A 60 -2.58 -1.28 14.05
N ARG A 61 -3.60 -0.86 13.30
CA ARG A 61 -3.59 -0.90 11.83
C ARG A 61 -2.53 0.03 11.22
N ALA A 62 -2.34 1.23 11.78
CA ALA A 62 -1.30 2.14 11.34
C ALA A 62 0.11 1.55 11.58
N ALA A 63 0.35 0.97 12.77
CA ALA A 63 1.62 0.34 13.10
C ALA A 63 1.94 -0.84 12.16
N MET A 64 0.96 -1.70 11.90
CA MET A 64 1.10 -2.81 10.94
C MET A 64 1.42 -2.32 9.52
N TRP A 65 0.75 -1.25 9.08
CA TRP A 65 0.99 -0.68 7.75
C TRP A 65 2.42 -0.14 7.63
N TRP A 66 2.90 0.60 8.63
CA TRP A 66 4.27 1.12 8.64
C TRP A 66 5.32 0.03 8.71
N ALA A 67 5.14 -0.99 9.55
CA ALA A 67 6.04 -2.14 9.61
C ALA A 67 6.14 -2.83 8.25
N ALA A 68 5.01 -3.04 7.56
CA ALA A 68 5.00 -3.65 6.24
C ALA A 68 5.59 -2.75 5.14
N ALA A 69 5.43 -1.43 5.25
CA ALA A 69 5.98 -0.47 4.28
C ALA A 69 7.51 -0.35 4.41
N LEU A 70 8.02 -0.28 5.63
CA LEU A 70 9.45 -0.11 5.92
C LEU A 70 10.23 -1.42 5.74
N ASN A 71 9.65 -2.59 6.09
CA ASN A 71 10.28 -3.89 5.85
C ASN A 71 10.43 -4.27 4.37
N ARG A 72 9.91 -3.46 3.44
CA ARG A 72 9.99 -3.70 1.99
C ARG A 72 10.98 -2.76 1.29
N VAL A 73 11.58 -1.83 2.02
CA VAL A 73 12.67 -0.99 1.53
C VAL A 73 13.96 -1.62 2.04
N ASP A 74 14.48 -2.59 1.31
CA ASP A 74 15.89 -2.95 1.42
C ASP A 74 16.69 -1.82 0.73
N ASP A 75 17.69 -1.26 1.42
CA ASP A 75 18.66 -0.30 0.85
C ASP A 75 19.49 -0.91 -0.29
#